data_AF-A0A7V4IHN8-F1
#
_entry.id   AF-A0A7V4IHN8-F1
#
_cell.length_a   1.000
_cell.length_b   1.000
_cell.length_c   1.000
_cell.angle_alpha   90.00
_cell.angle_beta   90.00
_cell.angle_gamma   90.00
#
_symmetry.space_group_name_H-M   'P 1'
#
loop_
_entity.id
_entity.type
_entity.pdbx_description
1 polymer ?
#
loop_
_entity_poly.entity_id
_entity_poly.type
_entity_poly.pdbx_seq_one_letter_code
_entity_poly.pdbx_strand_id
1 'polypeptide(L)'
;MKKTLLGLLAVALLAAGGVTQRAMNRDRATLGLTRVEPLENAPPVLAFTTVALGGFRGLISNVLWIRANELQEQDKFFEMSQLAGWITKLQPHFTQVWLVQAWNMAYNISVKFKDPADRWRWVQRGIELLRDEGLKYNPNEPLMYRELAWFFQHKMGANLDDAHRYYKQAWAAETSRVFGNTNLIPLEALAHPTDDDLRARARLLREEFKMDPQFVLEVDRRHGPLDWRMPETHSIYWASVGLERARQQPDRVKKEDLMTLRRSIYQSMQMAFQRGRLVPTPIEKQFEYGPNLDIIPRVDAAYEQQMLEEPDKRNHIATGHRNFLRDACYFLFLHNREAEAAKWFRVLGEKYPDKPIIDGDTNSFPRNVTLDQFAFAKLQEAVGETSEVGMKNALEGLTINAYMALLSGDPDRAAGFNRLAELAHARYQPLVTARQGSIDMPPLANIRRDVLNRLLDPATGLPDELAAELATALGVPLPPRSTNAPPAAPTNAIPQTVR
;
A
#
# COMPACT_ATOMS: atom_id res chain seq x y z
N MET A 1 -40.59 61.18 8.80
CA MET A 1 -39.33 61.57 9.49
C MET A 1 -38.61 60.43 10.20
N LYS A 2 -39.22 59.66 11.12
CA LYS A 2 -38.50 58.58 11.84
C LYS A 2 -37.94 57.47 10.94
N LYS A 3 -38.70 57.00 9.94
CA LYS A 3 -38.26 55.93 9.01
C LYS A 3 -37.14 56.38 8.07
N THR A 4 -37.18 57.63 7.58
CA THR A 4 -36.13 58.20 6.74
C THR A 4 -34.84 58.44 7.52
N LEU A 5 -34.93 58.87 8.78
CA LEU A 5 -33.78 59.02 9.67
C LEU A 5 -33.12 57.67 9.99
N LEU A 6 -33.92 56.63 10.27
CA LEU A 6 -33.43 55.27 10.47
C LEU A 6 -32.76 54.70 9.20
N GLY A 7 -33.32 54.98 8.03
CA GLY A 7 -32.73 54.59 6.75
C GLY A 7 -31.37 55.27 6.51
N LEU A 8 -31.28 56.58 6.75
CA LEU A 8 -30.03 57.33 6.63
C LEU A 8 -28.98 56.86 7.66
N LEU A 9 -29.39 56.58 8.89
CA LEU A 9 -28.50 56.03 9.91
C LEU A 9 -27.97 54.65 9.52
N ALA A 10 -28.82 53.77 8.97
CA ALA A 10 -28.40 52.46 8.47
C ALA A 10 -27.38 52.58 7.33
N VAL A 11 -27.61 53.49 6.37
CA VAL A 11 -26.67 53.77 5.27
C VAL A 11 -25.34 54.31 5.81
N ALA A 12 -25.39 55.24 6.77
CA ALA A 12 -24.19 55.81 7.39
C ALA A 12 -23.38 54.75 8.16
N LEU A 13 -24.05 53.87 8.91
CA LEU A 13 -23.40 52.76 9.62
C LEU A 13 -22.80 51.74 8.65
N LEU A 14 -23.47 51.42 7.54
CA LEU A 14 -22.93 50.56 6.48
C LEU A 14 -21.70 51.18 5.81
N ALA A 15 -21.75 52.48 5.51
CA ALA A 15 -20.62 53.21 4.93
C ALA A 15 -19.42 53.27 5.89
N ALA A 16 -19.66 53.60 7.17
CA ALA A 16 -18.64 53.59 8.21
C ALA A 16 -18.04 52.20 8.40
N GLY A 17 -18.87 51.15 8.46
CA GLY A 17 -18.42 49.77 8.51
C GLY A 17 -17.55 49.40 7.31
N GLY A 18 -17.91 49.84 6.10
CA GLY A 18 -17.12 49.61 4.88
C GLY A 18 -15.77 50.33 4.85
N VAL A 19 -15.63 51.48 5.52
CA VAL A 19 -14.35 52.19 5.67
C VAL A 19 -13.48 51.49 6.72
N THR A 20 -14.04 51.19 7.89
CA THR A 20 -13.33 50.49 8.98
C THR A 20 -12.86 49.10 8.54
N GLN A 21 -13.69 48.36 7.80
CA GLN A 21 -13.30 47.05 7.24
C GLN A 21 -12.14 47.17 6.26
N ARG A 22 -12.11 48.21 5.41
CA ARG A 22 -11.00 48.46 4.48
C ARG A 22 -9.71 48.79 5.22
N ALA A 23 -9.77 49.61 6.26
CA ALA A 23 -8.62 49.91 7.12
C ALA A 23 -8.11 48.64 7.82
N MET A 24 -8.99 47.87 8.46
CA MET A 24 -8.63 46.60 9.10
C MET A 24 -8.04 45.58 8.12
N ASN A 25 -8.56 45.46 6.90
CA ASN A 25 -8.00 44.57 5.89
C ASN A 25 -6.58 45.00 5.48
N ARG A 26 -6.34 46.31 5.35
CA ARG A 26 -5.01 46.87 5.07
C ARG A 26 -4.03 46.59 6.21
N ASP A 27 -4.46 46.80 7.45
CA ASP A 27 -3.63 46.55 8.63
C ASP A 27 -3.31 45.06 8.76
N ARG A 28 -4.29 44.17 8.51
CA ARG A 28 -4.06 42.72 8.51
C ARG A 28 -3.07 42.28 7.44
N ALA A 29 -3.11 42.87 6.25
CA ALA A 29 -2.13 42.62 5.20
C ALA A 29 -0.73 43.11 5.61
N THR A 30 -0.64 44.33 6.16
CA THR A 30 0.63 44.96 6.55
C THR A 30 1.30 44.22 7.72
N LEU A 31 0.49 43.72 8.67
CA LEU A 31 0.96 43.00 9.85
C LEU A 31 1.13 41.49 9.63
N GLY A 32 0.86 40.98 8.42
CA GLY A 32 0.87 39.54 8.14
C GLY A 32 -0.17 38.74 8.94
N LEU A 33 -1.22 39.39 9.46
CA LEU A 33 -2.30 38.77 10.23
C LEU A 33 -3.36 38.10 9.33
N THR A 34 -3.32 38.35 8.02
CA THR A 34 -4.06 37.59 7.01
C THR A 34 -3.40 36.22 6.81
N ARG A 35 -4.04 35.18 7.35
CA ARG A 35 -3.69 33.77 7.05
C ARG A 35 -3.95 33.38 5.59
N VAL A 36 -4.67 34.21 4.84
CA VAL A 36 -5.06 33.99 3.45
C VAL A 36 -4.99 35.36 2.76
N GLU A 37 -4.16 35.50 1.73
CA GLU A 37 -4.26 36.65 0.82
C GLU A 37 -5.69 36.70 0.25
N PRO A 38 -6.24 37.88 -0.07
CA PRO A 38 -7.46 37.94 -0.87
C PRO A 38 -7.18 37.18 -2.16
N LEU A 39 -7.79 36.00 -2.30
CA LEU A 39 -7.64 35.16 -3.48
C LEU A 39 -8.20 35.93 -4.68
N GLU A 40 -7.33 36.63 -5.41
CA GLU A 40 -7.62 37.09 -6.76
C GLU A 40 -7.93 35.82 -7.56
N ASN A 41 -9.21 35.59 -7.86
CA ASN A 41 -9.78 34.37 -8.47
C ASN A 41 -10.21 33.25 -7.50
N ALA A 42 -10.72 33.58 -6.31
CA ALA A 42 -11.48 32.61 -5.51
C ALA A 42 -12.63 31.99 -6.35
N PRO A 43 -12.82 30.65 -6.36
CA PRO A 43 -13.94 30.03 -7.05
C PRO A 43 -15.27 30.69 -6.63
N PRO A 44 -16.26 30.86 -7.52
CA PRO A 44 -17.52 31.55 -7.21
C PRO A 44 -18.22 31.02 -5.95
N VAL A 45 -18.10 29.73 -5.68
CA VAL A 45 -18.63 29.10 -4.46
C VAL A 45 -17.92 29.60 -3.21
N LEU A 46 -16.60 29.82 -3.26
CA LEU A 46 -15.83 30.35 -2.14
C LEU A 46 -16.18 31.82 -1.88
N ALA A 47 -16.37 32.62 -2.93
CA ALA A 47 -16.83 34.00 -2.79
C ALA A 47 -18.23 34.07 -2.17
N PHE A 48 -19.16 33.19 -2.59
CA PHE A 48 -20.48 33.07 -1.98
C PHE A 48 -20.41 32.65 -0.50
N THR A 49 -19.63 31.62 -0.16
CA THR A 49 -19.57 31.13 1.23
C THR A 49 -18.80 32.03 2.19
N THR A 50 -17.80 32.77 1.71
CA THR A 50 -16.96 33.65 2.56
C THR A 50 -17.46 35.08 2.62
N VAL A 51 -18.02 35.63 1.52
CA VAL A 51 -18.44 37.04 1.44
C VAL A 51 -19.94 37.20 1.68
N ALA A 52 -20.78 36.33 1.14
CA ALA A 52 -22.24 36.49 1.26
C ALA A 52 -22.80 35.96 2.60
N LEU A 53 -22.24 34.86 3.14
CA LEU A 53 -22.71 34.26 4.39
C LEU A 53 -22.01 34.81 5.64
N GLY A 54 -20.85 35.45 5.49
CA GLY A 54 -20.10 36.11 6.58
C GLY A 54 -19.99 35.24 7.85
N GLY A 55 -20.42 35.78 8.99
CA GLY A 55 -20.41 35.09 10.29
C GLY A 55 -21.39 33.91 10.41
N PHE A 56 -22.41 33.80 9.54
CA PHE A 56 -23.39 32.73 9.59
C PHE A 56 -22.87 31.40 9.03
N ARG A 57 -21.73 31.38 8.34
CA ARG A 57 -21.13 30.16 7.76
C ARG A 57 -20.95 29.04 8.79
N GLY A 58 -20.61 29.38 10.03
CA GLY A 58 -20.45 28.40 11.11
C GLY A 58 -21.78 27.77 11.54
N LEU A 59 -22.83 28.58 11.66
CA LEU A 59 -24.18 28.10 12.00
C LEU A 59 -24.75 27.21 10.88
N ILE A 60 -24.60 27.63 9.63
CA ILE A 60 -25.02 26.83 8.47
C ILE A 60 -24.25 25.51 8.44
N SER A 61 -22.94 25.55 8.66
CA SER A 61 -22.13 24.34 8.73
C SER A 61 -22.63 23.37 9.81
N ASN A 62 -22.99 23.88 11.00
CA ASN A 62 -23.54 23.03 12.07
C ASN A 62 -24.89 22.41 11.70
N VAL A 63 -25.78 23.16 11.05
CA VAL A 63 -27.06 22.62 10.54
C VAL A 63 -26.82 21.53 9.51
N LEU A 64 -25.87 21.75 8.59
CA LEU A 64 -25.50 20.73 7.60
C LEU A 64 -24.89 19.48 8.24
N TRP A 65 -24.11 19.63 9.32
CA TRP A 65 -23.60 18.49 10.09
C TRP A 65 -24.72 17.68 10.73
N ILE A 66 -25.69 18.34 11.37
CA ILE A 66 -26.87 17.66 11.95
C ILE A 66 -27.61 16.89 10.85
N ARG A 67 -27.86 17.54 9.71
CA ARG A 67 -28.55 16.90 8.59
C ARG A 67 -27.75 15.74 7.98
N ALA A 68 -26.43 15.87 7.87
CA ALA A 68 -25.57 14.79 7.38
C ALA A 68 -25.65 13.58 8.31
N ASN A 69 -25.63 13.78 9.63
CA ASN A 69 -25.77 12.68 10.58
C ASN A 69 -27.14 11.99 10.46
N GLU A 70 -28.24 12.75 10.34
CA GLU A 70 -29.58 12.17 10.10
C GLU A 70 -29.63 11.33 8.81
N LEU A 71 -29.00 11.81 7.73
CA LEU A 71 -28.94 11.08 6.47
C LEU A 71 -28.11 9.80 6.59
N GLN A 72 -27.03 9.85 7.37
CA GLN A 72 -26.21 8.68 7.65
C GLN A 72 -26.97 7.61 8.43
N GLU A 73 -27.75 8.00 9.44
CA GLU A 73 -28.63 7.08 10.19
C GLU A 73 -29.74 6.47 9.32
N GLN A 74 -30.15 7.18 8.26
CA GLN A 74 -31.13 6.72 7.28
C GLN A 74 -30.53 5.93 6.10
N ASP A 75 -29.23 5.61 6.14
CA ASP A 75 -28.47 4.98 5.05
C ASP A 75 -28.51 5.76 3.71
N LYS A 76 -28.79 7.07 3.75
CA LYS A 76 -28.83 7.97 2.58
C LYS A 76 -27.45 8.57 2.29
N PHE A 77 -26.50 7.68 2.00
CA PHE A 77 -25.08 8.04 1.91
C PHE A 77 -24.75 8.99 0.74
N PHE A 78 -25.45 8.86 -0.39
CA PHE A 78 -25.22 9.73 -1.56
C PHE A 78 -25.57 11.18 -1.25
N GLU A 79 -26.74 11.44 -0.68
CA GLU A 79 -27.18 12.77 -0.24
C GLU A 79 -26.28 13.30 0.88
N MET A 80 -25.88 12.43 1.82
CA MET A 80 -24.95 12.78 2.88
C MET A 80 -23.60 13.27 2.30
N SER A 81 -23.08 12.59 1.27
CA SER A 81 -21.83 12.98 0.60
C SER A 81 -21.91 14.33 -0.12
N GLN A 82 -23.09 14.71 -0.60
CA GLN A 82 -23.31 16.04 -1.18
C GLN A 82 -23.20 17.12 -0.08
N LEU A 83 -23.74 16.87 1.11
CA LEU A 83 -23.62 17.79 2.24
C LEU A 83 -22.17 17.88 2.74
N ALA A 84 -21.42 16.78 2.74
CA ALA A 84 -19.98 16.79 3.04
C ALA A 84 -19.21 17.80 2.15
N GLY A 85 -19.55 17.85 0.86
CA GLY A 85 -19.00 18.83 -0.07
C GLY A 85 -19.36 20.29 0.25
N TRP A 86 -20.54 20.55 0.82
CA TRP A 86 -20.92 21.89 1.27
C TRP A 86 -20.21 22.28 2.58
N ILE A 87 -20.14 21.35 3.54
CA ILE A 87 -19.48 21.57 4.83
C ILE A 87 -18.00 21.93 4.62
N THR A 88 -17.29 21.17 3.78
CA THR A 88 -15.89 21.44 3.43
C THR A 88 -15.71 22.81 2.77
N LYS A 89 -16.62 23.22 1.87
CA LYS A 89 -16.57 24.55 1.21
C LYS A 89 -16.96 25.72 2.12
N LEU A 90 -17.71 25.47 3.20
CA LEU A 90 -18.04 26.48 4.22
C LEU A 90 -16.88 26.69 5.21
N GLN A 91 -16.06 25.66 5.43
CA GLN A 91 -14.95 25.65 6.38
C GLN A 91 -13.64 25.17 5.72
N PRO A 92 -13.19 25.77 4.60
CA PRO A 92 -12.14 25.20 3.76
C PRO A 92 -10.76 25.11 4.44
N HIS A 93 -10.47 26.00 5.40
CA HIS A 93 -9.20 26.00 6.14
C HIS A 93 -9.29 25.27 7.50
N PHE A 94 -10.40 24.60 7.79
CA PHE A 94 -10.52 23.79 9.00
C PHE A 94 -10.24 22.33 8.65
N THR A 95 -8.97 21.93 8.78
CA THR A 95 -8.44 20.61 8.44
C THR A 95 -9.36 19.46 8.87
N GLN A 96 -9.89 19.49 10.10
CA GLN A 96 -10.67 18.40 10.66
C GLN A 96 -11.93 18.08 9.85
N VAL A 97 -12.56 19.08 9.21
CA VAL A 97 -13.74 18.86 8.38
C VAL A 97 -13.42 17.97 7.19
N TRP A 98 -12.28 18.18 6.54
CA TRP A 98 -11.82 17.36 5.42
C TRP A 98 -11.54 15.93 5.88
N LEU A 99 -10.78 15.79 6.99
CA LEU A 99 -10.39 14.48 7.53
C LEU A 99 -11.62 13.65 7.93
N VAL A 100 -12.57 14.23 8.66
CA VAL A 100 -13.77 13.51 9.10
C VAL A 100 -14.61 13.08 7.90
N GLN A 101 -14.82 13.96 6.92
CA GLN A 101 -15.65 13.62 5.76
C GLN A 101 -15.00 12.54 4.89
N ALA A 102 -13.69 12.65 4.65
CA ALA A 102 -12.94 11.65 3.90
C ALA A 102 -12.89 10.30 4.61
N TRP A 103 -12.65 10.30 5.93
CA TRP A 103 -12.68 9.09 6.75
C TRP A 103 -14.06 8.45 6.72
N ASN A 104 -15.12 9.25 6.84
CA ASN A 104 -16.48 8.74 6.83
C ASN A 104 -16.80 8.01 5.52
N MET A 105 -16.40 8.58 4.38
CA MET A 105 -16.52 7.92 3.07
C MET A 105 -15.69 6.63 3.00
N ALA A 106 -14.40 6.72 3.29
CA ALA A 106 -13.48 5.61 3.09
C ALA A 106 -13.64 4.47 4.10
N TYR A 107 -14.03 4.74 5.35
CA TYR A 107 -14.11 3.74 6.42
C TYR A 107 -15.53 3.39 6.85
N ASN A 108 -16.39 4.39 7.06
CA ASN A 108 -17.70 4.14 7.68
C ASN A 108 -18.77 3.77 6.66
N ILE A 109 -18.80 4.49 5.54
CA ILE A 109 -19.78 4.28 4.47
C ILE A 109 -19.38 3.10 3.59
N SER A 110 -18.11 3.02 3.18
CA SER A 110 -17.66 1.96 2.26
C SER A 110 -18.03 0.56 2.75
N VAL A 111 -17.89 0.28 4.05
CA VAL A 111 -18.19 -1.04 4.65
C VAL A 111 -19.69 -1.34 4.77
N LYS A 112 -20.58 -0.38 4.47
CA LYS A 112 -22.03 -0.61 4.43
C LYS A 112 -22.50 -1.28 3.14
N PHE A 113 -21.67 -1.27 2.10
CA PHE A 113 -21.97 -1.88 0.80
C PHE A 113 -21.47 -3.32 0.77
N LYS A 114 -22.19 -4.21 0.07
CA LYS A 114 -21.76 -5.62 -0.08
C LYS A 114 -20.80 -5.80 -1.26
N ASP A 115 -21.03 -5.08 -2.36
CA ASP A 115 -20.21 -5.16 -3.56
C ASP A 115 -18.87 -4.44 -3.36
N PRO A 116 -17.72 -5.13 -3.49
CA PRO A 116 -16.40 -4.51 -3.44
C PRO A 116 -16.22 -3.30 -4.37
N ALA A 117 -16.87 -3.30 -5.54
CA ALA A 117 -16.80 -2.20 -6.50
C ALA A 117 -17.44 -0.91 -5.96
N ASP A 118 -18.60 -1.02 -5.31
CA ASP A 118 -19.25 0.12 -4.66
C ASP A 118 -18.44 0.62 -3.47
N ARG A 119 -17.83 -0.28 -2.70
CA ARG A 119 -16.93 0.13 -1.62
C ARG A 119 -15.73 0.90 -2.16
N TRP A 120 -15.15 0.44 -3.27
CA TRP A 120 -13.99 1.07 -3.91
C TRP A 120 -14.28 2.50 -4.31
N ARG A 121 -15.45 2.77 -4.91
CA ARG A 121 -15.90 4.13 -5.26
C ARG A 121 -15.92 5.07 -4.05
N TRP A 122 -16.37 4.59 -2.89
CA TRP A 122 -16.35 5.38 -1.65
C TRP A 122 -14.94 5.62 -1.10
N VAL A 123 -14.06 4.61 -1.18
CA VAL A 123 -12.65 4.75 -0.80
C VAL A 123 -11.95 5.78 -1.69
N GLN A 124 -12.11 5.68 -3.00
CA GLN A 124 -11.58 6.65 -3.97
C GLN A 124 -12.10 8.06 -3.68
N ARG A 125 -13.41 8.21 -3.45
CA ARG A 125 -13.99 9.52 -3.16
C ARG A 125 -13.42 10.15 -1.89
N GLY A 126 -13.14 9.36 -0.86
CA GLY A 126 -12.45 9.82 0.35
C GLY A 126 -11.03 10.29 0.07
N ILE A 127 -10.27 9.55 -0.74
CA ILE A 127 -8.91 9.93 -1.18
C ILE A 127 -8.95 11.23 -1.98
N GLU A 128 -9.82 11.33 -2.99
CA GLU A 128 -9.99 12.51 -3.84
C GLU A 128 -10.42 13.74 -3.02
N LEU A 129 -11.31 13.57 -2.03
CA LEU A 129 -11.73 14.69 -1.18
C LEU A 129 -10.55 15.31 -0.44
N LEU A 130 -9.61 14.51 0.07
CA LEU A 130 -8.38 15.02 0.69
C LEU A 130 -7.38 15.54 -0.34
N ARG A 131 -7.04 14.69 -1.31
CA ARG A 131 -5.95 14.90 -2.28
C ARG A 131 -6.26 16.01 -3.27
N ASP A 132 -7.45 16.02 -3.84
CA ASP A 132 -7.84 16.88 -4.96
C ASP A 132 -8.49 18.17 -4.49
N GLU A 133 -9.23 18.13 -3.38
CA GLU A 133 -9.99 19.28 -2.88
C GLU A 133 -9.35 19.87 -1.62
N GLY A 134 -9.12 19.07 -0.58
CA GLY A 134 -8.66 19.55 0.72
C GLY A 134 -7.25 20.14 0.71
N LEU A 135 -6.28 19.48 0.06
CA LEU A 135 -4.90 19.96 -0.04
C LEU A 135 -4.76 21.29 -0.79
N LYS A 136 -5.73 21.68 -1.64
CA LYS A 136 -5.72 23.00 -2.29
C LYS A 136 -5.83 24.13 -1.27
N TYR A 137 -6.61 23.92 -0.21
CA TYR A 137 -6.85 24.92 0.83
C TYR A 137 -5.89 24.80 2.01
N ASN A 138 -5.32 23.61 2.21
CA ASN A 138 -4.45 23.28 3.34
C ASN A 138 -3.14 22.60 2.88
N PRO A 139 -2.38 23.20 1.93
CA PRO A 139 -1.24 22.52 1.31
C PRO A 139 -0.07 22.25 2.25
N ASN A 140 -0.04 22.91 3.42
CA ASN A 140 1.05 22.82 4.39
C ASN A 140 0.65 22.06 5.65
N GLU A 141 -0.52 21.42 5.66
CA GLU A 141 -1.05 20.70 6.83
C GLU A 141 -0.52 19.25 6.85
N PRO A 142 0.46 18.90 7.72
CA PRO A 142 1.08 17.59 7.72
C PRO A 142 0.08 16.46 7.98
N LEU A 143 -0.93 16.72 8.81
CA LEU A 143 -1.94 15.74 9.18
C LEU A 143 -2.74 15.23 7.97
N MET A 144 -2.98 16.07 6.96
CA MET A 144 -3.69 15.66 5.75
C MET A 144 -2.87 14.69 4.89
N TYR A 145 -1.56 14.94 4.77
CA TYR A 145 -0.65 14.03 4.09
C TYR A 145 -0.52 12.70 4.83
N ARG A 146 -0.47 12.75 6.17
CA ARG A 146 -0.47 11.54 7.01
C ARG A 146 -1.74 10.73 6.79
N GLU A 147 -2.91 11.38 6.75
CA GLU A 147 -4.18 10.68 6.55
C GLU A 147 -4.31 10.09 5.14
N LEU A 148 -3.86 10.80 4.10
CA LEU A 148 -3.74 10.25 2.75
C LEU A 148 -2.81 9.02 2.73
N ALA A 149 -1.64 9.11 3.36
CA ALA A 149 -0.72 7.99 3.47
C ALA A 149 -1.34 6.80 4.23
N TRP A 150 -2.18 7.07 5.23
CA TRP A 150 -2.91 6.06 5.98
C TRP A 150 -3.99 5.37 5.14
N PHE A 151 -4.72 6.08 4.28
CA PHE A 151 -5.72 5.45 3.40
C PHE A 151 -5.05 4.44 2.46
N PHE A 152 -3.93 4.83 1.86
CA PHE A 152 -3.16 3.92 1.00
C PHE A 152 -2.55 2.75 1.76
N GLN A 153 -1.90 3.00 2.91
CA GLN A 153 -1.24 1.97 3.71
C GLN A 153 -2.23 1.01 4.38
N HIS A 154 -3.20 1.56 5.11
CA HIS A 154 -4.07 0.82 6.02
C HIS A 154 -5.37 0.39 5.35
N LYS A 155 -6.13 1.30 4.74
CA LYS A 155 -7.43 0.94 4.14
C LYS A 155 -7.26 0.05 2.91
N MET A 156 -6.33 0.40 2.03
CA MET A 156 -6.09 -0.34 0.79
C MET A 156 -5.00 -1.39 0.94
N GLY A 157 -3.85 -1.00 1.51
CA GLY A 157 -2.68 -1.86 1.61
C GLY A 157 -2.86 -3.01 2.60
N ALA A 158 -3.28 -2.76 3.84
CA ALA A 158 -3.37 -3.78 4.88
C ALA A 158 -4.40 -4.87 4.56
N ASN A 159 -4.25 -6.04 5.19
CA ASN A 159 -5.18 -7.17 5.04
C ASN A 159 -6.28 -7.12 6.12
N LEU A 160 -6.87 -5.93 6.33
CA LEU A 160 -7.83 -5.68 7.42
C LEU A 160 -9.26 -5.46 6.93
N ASP A 161 -9.43 -5.06 5.66
CA ASP A 161 -10.74 -4.92 5.02
C ASP A 161 -11.01 -6.14 4.13
N ASP A 162 -12.19 -6.75 4.22
CA ASP A 162 -12.57 -7.92 3.40
C ASP A 162 -12.50 -7.66 1.89
N ALA A 163 -12.65 -6.42 1.44
CA ALA A 163 -12.52 -6.00 0.04
C ALA A 163 -11.10 -5.51 -0.32
N HIS A 164 -10.10 -5.62 0.57
CA HIS A 164 -8.75 -5.08 0.33
C HIS A 164 -8.10 -5.61 -0.96
N ARG A 165 -8.37 -6.86 -1.34
CA ARG A 165 -7.80 -7.46 -2.57
C ARG A 165 -8.34 -6.75 -3.82
N TYR A 166 -9.63 -6.45 -3.81
CA TYR A 166 -10.27 -5.69 -4.89
C TYR A 166 -9.67 -4.29 -4.99
N TYR A 167 -9.50 -3.57 -3.87
CA TYR A 167 -8.93 -2.22 -3.89
C TYR A 167 -7.53 -2.18 -4.51
N LYS A 168 -6.67 -3.13 -4.16
CA LYS A 168 -5.31 -3.22 -4.72
C LYS A 168 -5.34 -3.54 -6.21
N GLN A 169 -6.22 -4.43 -6.66
CA GLN A 169 -6.36 -4.78 -8.07
C GLN A 169 -6.91 -3.61 -8.89
N ALA A 170 -7.95 -2.95 -8.42
CA ALA A 170 -8.52 -1.77 -9.07
C ALA A 170 -7.48 -0.64 -9.15
N TRP A 171 -6.77 -0.36 -8.05
CA TRP A 171 -5.70 0.62 -8.01
C TRP A 171 -4.54 0.29 -8.95
N ALA A 172 -4.10 -0.96 -8.97
CA ALA A 172 -3.06 -1.42 -9.88
C ALA A 172 -3.49 -1.25 -11.34
N ALA A 173 -4.74 -1.56 -11.69
CA ALA A 173 -5.28 -1.37 -13.03
C ALA A 173 -5.31 0.11 -13.44
N GLU A 174 -5.77 0.99 -12.55
CA GLU A 174 -5.82 2.44 -12.77
C GLU A 174 -4.43 3.03 -12.96
N THR A 175 -3.50 2.72 -12.06
CA THR A 175 -2.13 3.27 -12.08
C THR A 175 -1.26 2.66 -13.18
N SER A 176 -1.58 1.46 -13.67
CA SER A 176 -0.88 0.85 -14.83
C SER A 176 -1.07 1.66 -16.12
N ARG A 177 -2.12 2.49 -16.22
CA ARG A 177 -2.25 3.47 -17.32
C ARG A 177 -1.10 4.48 -17.35
N VAL A 178 -0.45 4.73 -16.21
CA VAL A 178 0.72 5.60 -16.08
C VAL A 178 2.01 4.79 -16.04
N PHE A 179 2.08 3.72 -15.25
CA PHE A 179 3.35 3.03 -14.96
C PHE A 179 3.60 1.80 -15.83
N GLY A 180 2.61 1.38 -16.62
CA GLY A 180 2.66 0.16 -17.43
C GLY A 180 2.40 -1.09 -16.59
N ASN A 181 2.45 -2.25 -17.25
CA ASN A 181 2.11 -3.55 -16.64
C ASN A 181 3.34 -4.35 -16.17
N THR A 182 4.54 -3.76 -16.23
CA THR A 182 5.79 -4.45 -15.87
C THR A 182 6.42 -3.85 -14.61
N ASN A 183 7.33 -4.60 -14.00
CA ASN A 183 8.12 -4.14 -12.85
C ASN A 183 9.22 -3.12 -13.23
N LEU A 184 9.41 -2.88 -14.53
CA LEU A 184 10.34 -1.89 -15.07
C LEU A 184 9.56 -0.63 -15.43
N ILE A 185 9.61 0.36 -14.54
CA ILE A 185 8.91 1.63 -14.72
C ILE A 185 9.95 2.67 -15.17
N PRO A 186 9.83 3.27 -16.36
CA PRO A 186 10.80 4.24 -16.87
C PRO A 186 10.58 5.61 -16.22
N LEU A 187 10.85 5.72 -14.92
CA LEU A 187 10.57 6.91 -14.11
C LEU A 187 11.33 8.15 -14.61
N GLU A 188 12.59 7.99 -15.05
CA GLU A 188 13.36 9.05 -15.70
C GLU A 188 12.65 9.59 -16.94
N ALA A 189 12.11 8.70 -17.78
CA ALA A 189 11.41 9.08 -19.00
C ALA A 189 10.04 9.70 -18.70
N LEU A 190 9.38 9.29 -17.60
CA LEU A 190 8.15 9.94 -17.12
C LEU A 190 8.41 11.34 -16.55
N ALA A 191 9.55 11.56 -15.89
CA ALA A 191 9.97 12.86 -15.39
C ALA A 191 10.43 13.80 -16.52
N HIS A 192 11.02 13.24 -17.58
CA HIS A 192 11.52 13.96 -18.74
C HIS A 192 10.97 13.36 -20.06
N PRO A 193 9.67 13.58 -20.37
CA PRO A 193 9.00 12.88 -21.46
C PRO A 193 9.48 13.33 -22.84
N THR A 194 10.03 12.38 -23.61
CA THR A 194 10.59 12.63 -24.94
C THR A 194 9.56 12.48 -26.08
N ASP A 195 8.51 11.68 -25.89
CA ASP A 195 7.47 11.41 -26.89
C ASP A 195 6.05 11.73 -26.37
N ASP A 196 5.05 11.62 -27.25
CA ASP A 196 3.66 11.96 -26.94
C ASP A 196 3.00 11.00 -25.94
N ASP A 197 3.37 9.72 -25.94
CA ASP A 197 2.86 8.75 -24.95
C ASP A 197 3.34 9.11 -23.55
N LEU A 198 4.64 9.32 -23.38
CA LEU A 198 5.23 9.75 -22.12
C LEU A 198 4.67 11.09 -21.65
N ARG A 199 4.44 12.05 -22.57
CA ARG A 199 3.79 13.33 -22.23
C ARG A 199 2.35 13.12 -21.75
N ALA A 200 1.59 12.22 -22.37
CA ALA A 200 0.23 11.89 -21.98
C ALA A 200 0.19 11.19 -20.61
N ARG A 201 1.10 10.24 -20.36
CA ARG A 201 1.23 9.53 -19.07
C ARG A 201 1.68 10.45 -17.94
N ALA A 202 2.64 11.33 -18.19
CA ALA A 202 3.07 12.35 -17.23
C ALA A 202 1.98 13.39 -16.95
N ARG A 203 1.14 13.71 -17.95
CA ARG A 203 -0.06 14.53 -17.75
C ARG A 203 -1.07 13.79 -16.88
N LEU A 204 -1.37 12.53 -17.20
CA LEU A 204 -2.29 11.69 -16.43
C LEU A 204 -1.86 11.58 -14.95
N LEU A 205 -0.58 11.36 -14.69
CA LEU A 205 -0.02 11.32 -13.33
C LEU A 205 -0.27 12.63 -12.55
N ARG A 206 -0.08 13.79 -13.20
CA ARG A 206 -0.29 15.11 -12.59
C ARG A 206 -1.76 15.47 -12.43
N GLU A 207 -2.56 15.20 -13.45
CA GLU A 207 -3.94 15.69 -13.55
C GLU A 207 -4.94 14.73 -12.86
N GLU A 208 -4.75 13.42 -12.93
CA GLU A 208 -5.66 12.44 -12.31
C GLU A 208 -5.15 11.99 -10.93
N PHE A 209 -3.88 11.60 -10.84
CA PHE A 209 -3.31 11.09 -9.58
C PHE A 209 -2.76 12.18 -8.66
N LYS A 210 -2.66 13.43 -9.15
CA LYS A 210 -2.10 14.60 -8.43
C LYS A 210 -0.66 14.42 -7.99
N MET A 211 0.11 13.63 -8.73
CA MET A 211 1.50 13.33 -8.41
C MET A 211 2.43 14.03 -9.40
N ASP A 212 3.52 14.59 -8.90
CA ASP A 212 4.53 15.23 -9.72
C ASP A 212 5.55 14.18 -10.21
N PRO A 213 5.75 14.01 -11.54
CA PRO A 213 6.65 13.01 -12.08
C PRO A 213 8.10 13.13 -11.58
N GLN A 214 8.60 14.36 -11.39
CA GLN A 214 9.95 14.59 -10.87
C GLN A 214 10.05 14.16 -9.41
N PHE A 215 9.05 14.47 -8.59
CA PHE A 215 9.03 14.06 -7.19
C PHE A 215 8.80 12.54 -7.03
N VAL A 216 8.02 11.92 -7.91
CA VAL A 216 7.92 10.45 -8.00
C VAL A 216 9.30 9.82 -8.21
N LEU A 217 10.07 10.34 -9.18
CA LEU A 217 11.44 9.89 -9.43
C LEU A 217 12.37 10.11 -8.22
N GLU A 218 12.25 11.25 -7.53
CA GLU A 218 13.03 11.53 -6.31
C GLU A 218 12.71 10.54 -5.18
N VAL A 219 11.43 10.26 -4.95
CA VAL A 219 10.97 9.29 -3.95
C VAL A 219 11.50 7.89 -4.29
N ASP A 220 11.45 7.49 -5.55
CA ASP A 220 11.98 6.18 -5.98
C ASP A 220 13.51 6.10 -5.81
N ARG A 221 14.25 7.15 -6.14
CA ARG A 221 15.71 7.19 -5.88
C ARG A 221 16.06 7.08 -4.39
N ARG A 222 15.18 7.57 -3.52
CA ARG A 222 15.37 7.53 -2.07
C ARG A 222 15.01 6.17 -1.48
N HIS A 223 13.93 5.54 -1.95
CA HIS A 223 13.31 4.40 -1.29
C HIS A 223 13.23 3.12 -2.15
N GLY A 224 13.37 3.26 -3.45
CA GLY A 224 13.15 2.21 -4.44
C GLY A 224 14.36 1.34 -4.77
N PRO A 225 14.20 0.49 -5.82
CA PRO A 225 13.11 0.54 -6.82
C PRO A 225 11.74 0.13 -6.26
N LEU A 226 10.74 1.02 -6.32
CA LEU A 226 9.37 0.74 -5.85
C LEU A 226 8.46 0.31 -7.01
N ASP A 227 7.44 -0.50 -6.71
CA ASP A 227 6.35 -0.76 -7.65
C ASP A 227 5.25 0.29 -7.45
N TRP A 228 5.13 1.23 -8.39
CA TRP A 228 4.18 2.35 -8.30
C TRP A 228 2.73 1.97 -8.55
N ARG A 229 2.45 0.69 -8.76
CA ARG A 229 1.08 0.13 -8.78
C ARG A 229 0.59 -0.26 -7.39
N MET A 230 1.49 -0.31 -6.40
CA MET A 230 1.20 -0.76 -5.04
C MET A 230 0.73 0.40 -4.14
N PRO A 231 -0.33 0.24 -3.33
CA PRO A 231 -0.81 1.29 -2.44
C PRO A 231 0.25 1.82 -1.47
N GLU A 232 1.08 0.96 -0.87
CA GLU A 232 2.16 1.35 0.04
C GLU A 232 3.18 2.31 -0.61
N THR A 233 3.44 2.20 -1.92
CA THR A 233 4.29 3.14 -2.65
C THR A 233 3.68 4.54 -2.68
N HIS A 234 2.35 4.64 -2.82
CA HIS A 234 1.63 5.92 -2.76
C HIS A 234 1.57 6.46 -1.33
N SER A 235 1.53 5.59 -0.33
CA SER A 235 1.69 6.01 1.08
C SER A 235 3.05 6.66 1.32
N ILE A 236 4.14 6.05 0.84
CA ILE A 236 5.49 6.61 0.90
C ILE A 236 5.55 7.97 0.19
N TYR A 237 4.95 8.06 -1.01
CA TYR A 237 4.91 9.30 -1.78
C TYR A 237 4.20 10.43 -1.01
N TRP A 238 2.96 10.22 -0.57
CA TRP A 238 2.18 11.29 0.09
C TRP A 238 2.79 11.72 1.43
N ALA A 239 3.35 10.78 2.19
CA ALA A 239 4.09 11.11 3.39
C ALA A 239 5.37 11.92 3.07
N SER A 240 6.06 11.58 1.99
CA SER A 240 7.24 12.34 1.51
C SER A 240 6.88 13.75 1.07
N VAL A 241 5.75 13.92 0.35
CA VAL A 241 5.23 15.26 -0.01
C VAL A 241 4.94 16.06 1.26
N GLY A 242 4.30 15.46 2.26
CA GLY A 242 4.01 16.10 3.53
C GLY A 242 5.27 16.60 4.25
N LEU A 243 6.35 15.80 4.24
CA LEU A 243 7.63 16.21 4.81
C LEU A 243 8.26 17.37 4.04
N GLU A 244 8.18 17.35 2.71
CA GLU A 244 8.74 18.42 1.88
C GLU A 244 7.99 19.74 2.06
N ARG A 245 6.66 19.69 2.15
CA ARG A 245 5.83 20.86 2.47
C ARG A 245 6.10 21.40 3.86
N ALA A 246 6.28 20.51 4.84
CA ALA A 246 6.58 20.92 6.19
C ALA A 246 7.94 21.62 6.33
N ARG A 247 8.96 21.20 5.55
CA ARG A 247 10.28 21.86 5.51
C ARG A 247 10.21 23.32 5.04
N GLN A 248 9.22 23.65 4.21
CA GLN A 248 9.01 25.01 3.71
C GLN A 248 8.41 25.95 4.77
N GLN A 249 7.93 25.42 5.91
CA GLN A 249 7.32 26.19 7.00
C GLN A 249 7.75 25.67 8.39
N PRO A 250 9.05 25.72 8.74
CA PRO A 250 9.58 25.09 9.94
C PRO A 250 8.94 25.62 11.24
N ASP A 251 8.58 26.90 11.29
CA ASP A 251 7.99 27.52 12.50
C ASP A 251 6.54 27.09 12.76
N ARG A 252 5.89 26.43 11.81
CA ARG A 252 4.45 26.09 11.85
C ARG A 252 4.19 24.60 12.03
N VAL A 253 5.22 23.76 11.92
CA VAL A 253 5.08 22.30 11.98
C VAL A 253 5.71 21.76 13.25
N LYS A 254 4.93 20.97 13.99
CA LYS A 254 5.42 20.35 15.21
C LYS A 254 6.29 19.15 14.88
N LYS A 255 7.26 18.86 15.75
CA LYS A 255 8.14 17.70 15.59
C LYS A 255 7.34 16.39 15.54
N GLU A 256 6.29 16.30 16.35
CA GLU A 256 5.41 15.13 16.43
C GLU A 256 4.72 14.85 15.09
N ASP A 257 4.30 15.89 14.37
CA ASP A 257 3.64 15.75 13.07
C ASP A 257 4.62 15.15 12.03
N LEU A 258 5.87 15.63 12.01
CA LEU A 258 6.92 15.07 11.15
C LEU A 258 7.20 13.60 11.48
N MET A 259 7.22 13.25 12.76
CA MET A 259 7.43 11.88 13.21
C MET A 259 6.31 10.95 12.71
N THR A 260 5.06 11.42 12.66
CA THR A 260 3.96 10.60 12.12
C THR A 260 4.10 10.34 10.62
N LEU A 261 4.52 11.33 9.83
CA LEU A 261 4.78 11.16 8.40
C LEU A 261 5.92 10.17 8.13
N ARG A 262 7.02 10.30 8.88
CA ARG A 262 8.16 9.38 8.76
C ARG A 262 7.80 7.95 9.17
N ARG A 263 6.97 7.81 10.20
CA ARG A 263 6.42 6.50 10.58
C ARG A 263 5.61 5.87 9.44
N SER A 264 4.79 6.65 8.72
CA SER A 264 4.06 6.16 7.55
C SER A 264 5.00 5.68 6.44
N ILE A 265 6.10 6.40 6.16
CA ILE A 265 7.12 5.94 5.19
C ILE A 265 7.74 4.64 5.66
N TYR A 266 8.23 4.60 6.90
CA TYR A 266 8.90 3.45 7.49
C TYR A 266 8.02 2.18 7.47
N GLN A 267 6.75 2.28 7.88
CA GLN A 267 5.83 1.14 7.88
C GLN A 267 5.47 0.68 6.47
N SER A 268 5.27 1.62 5.55
CA SER A 268 5.02 1.32 4.14
C SER A 268 6.22 0.71 3.43
N MET A 269 7.45 1.06 3.83
CA MET A 269 8.68 0.41 3.36
C MET A 269 8.75 -1.06 3.77
N GLN A 270 8.34 -1.40 5.00
CA GLN A 270 8.24 -2.80 5.44
C GLN A 270 7.22 -3.57 4.60
N MET A 271 6.05 -2.97 4.32
CA MET A 271 5.04 -3.57 3.45
C MET A 271 5.57 -3.76 2.01
N ALA A 272 6.25 -2.76 1.46
CA ALA A 272 6.86 -2.84 0.13
C ALA A 272 7.91 -3.96 0.06
N PHE A 273 8.66 -4.22 1.13
CA PHE A 273 9.57 -5.36 1.18
C PHE A 273 8.82 -6.69 1.17
N GLN A 274 7.78 -6.82 1.98
CA GLN A 274 7.04 -8.09 2.12
C GLN A 274 6.22 -8.43 0.87
N ARG A 275 5.70 -7.43 0.16
CA ARG A 275 4.69 -7.62 -0.90
C ARG A 275 4.69 -6.57 -2.01
N GLY A 276 5.76 -5.81 -2.18
CA GLY A 276 5.84 -4.68 -3.12
C GLY A 276 6.15 -5.06 -4.56
N ARG A 277 5.82 -6.28 -5.01
CA ARG A 277 5.89 -6.70 -6.41
C ARG A 277 4.57 -7.36 -6.81
N LEU A 278 4.06 -7.04 -7.99
CA LEU A 278 2.98 -7.81 -8.61
C LEU A 278 3.55 -8.99 -9.40
N VAL A 279 3.09 -10.19 -9.06
CA VAL A 279 3.44 -11.45 -9.73
C VAL A 279 2.23 -11.90 -10.55
N PRO A 280 2.35 -12.06 -11.88
CA PRO A 280 1.28 -12.62 -12.70
C PRO A 280 0.95 -14.03 -12.23
N THR A 281 -0.33 -14.34 -12.05
CA THR A 281 -0.74 -15.73 -11.79
C THR A 281 -1.09 -16.43 -13.10
N PRO A 282 -0.64 -17.68 -13.31
CA PRO A 282 -0.98 -18.44 -14.51
C PRO A 282 -2.43 -18.99 -14.48
N ILE A 283 -3.02 -19.12 -13.29
CA ILE A 283 -4.35 -19.77 -13.09
C ILE A 283 -5.50 -18.74 -13.12
N GLU A 284 -5.28 -17.53 -12.60
CA GLU A 284 -6.30 -16.49 -12.54
C GLU A 284 -5.86 -15.27 -13.36
N LYS A 285 -6.79 -14.50 -13.93
CA LYS A 285 -6.48 -13.16 -14.49
C LYS A 285 -6.19 -12.12 -13.39
N GLN A 286 -5.63 -12.56 -12.26
CA GLN A 286 -5.32 -11.76 -11.08
C GLN A 286 -3.81 -11.75 -10.81
N PHE A 287 -3.35 -10.74 -10.08
CA PHE A 287 -1.98 -10.65 -9.60
C PHE A 287 -1.88 -11.21 -8.17
N GLU A 288 -0.82 -11.96 -7.93
CA GLU A 288 -0.31 -12.23 -6.59
C GLU A 288 0.71 -11.18 -6.18
N TYR A 289 1.04 -11.15 -4.89
CA TYR A 289 2.04 -10.24 -4.34
C TYR A 289 3.31 -11.01 -3.97
N GLY A 290 4.44 -10.53 -4.46
CA GLY A 290 5.77 -11.04 -4.12
C GLY A 290 6.60 -10.02 -3.33
N PRO A 291 7.65 -10.46 -2.63
CA PRO A 291 8.52 -9.56 -1.91
C PRO A 291 9.37 -8.71 -2.86
N ASN A 292 9.71 -7.49 -2.43
CA ASN A 292 10.68 -6.65 -3.11
C ASN A 292 12.03 -6.73 -2.38
N LEU A 293 12.87 -7.66 -2.81
CA LEU A 293 14.15 -7.95 -2.15
C LEU A 293 15.23 -6.90 -2.45
N ASP A 294 15.07 -6.13 -3.52
CA ASP A 294 16.07 -5.12 -3.93
C ASP A 294 16.10 -3.91 -2.99
N ILE A 295 15.02 -3.69 -2.24
CA ILE A 295 14.90 -2.57 -1.30
C ILE A 295 15.35 -2.91 0.12
N ILE A 296 15.83 -4.13 0.40
CA ILE A 296 16.32 -4.51 1.75
C ILE A 296 17.29 -3.47 2.34
N PRO A 297 18.30 -2.95 1.61
CA PRO A 297 19.16 -1.88 2.13
C PRO A 297 18.41 -0.60 2.53
N ARG A 298 17.35 -0.24 1.79
CA ARG A 298 16.55 0.97 2.03
C ARG A 298 15.62 0.79 3.22
N VAL A 299 15.08 -0.41 3.41
CA VAL A 299 14.26 -0.76 4.58
C VAL A 299 15.12 -0.80 5.83
N ASP A 300 16.31 -1.40 5.79
CA ASP A 300 17.29 -1.37 6.88
C ASP A 300 17.58 0.07 7.32
N ALA A 301 17.94 0.94 6.37
CA ALA A 301 18.18 2.36 6.64
C ALA A 301 16.96 3.09 7.22
N ALA A 302 15.73 2.75 6.78
CA ALA A 302 14.51 3.34 7.32
C ALA A 302 14.26 2.94 8.79
N TYR A 303 14.55 1.69 9.16
CA TYR A 303 14.52 1.24 10.56
C TYR A 303 15.54 2.02 11.41
N GLU A 304 16.78 2.14 10.93
CA GLU A 304 17.84 2.85 11.63
C GLU A 304 17.50 4.32 11.85
N GLN A 305 17.01 4.98 10.80
CA GLN A 305 16.56 6.36 10.91
C GLN A 305 15.43 6.50 11.94
N GLN A 306 14.42 5.62 11.91
CA GLN A 306 13.31 5.67 12.88
C GLN A 306 13.79 5.44 14.33
N MET A 307 14.77 4.56 14.54
CA MET A 307 15.38 4.33 15.85
C MET A 307 16.15 5.55 16.38
N LEU A 308 16.75 6.35 15.49
CA LEU A 308 17.41 7.60 15.84
C LEU A 308 16.40 8.71 16.18
N GLU A 309 15.28 8.75 15.47
CA GLU A 309 14.27 9.79 15.62
C GLU A 309 13.31 9.57 16.80
N GLU A 310 13.05 8.32 17.18
CA GLU A 310 12.23 7.94 18.34
C GLU A 310 13.07 7.19 19.40
N PRO A 311 14.01 7.85 20.09
CA PRO A 311 14.90 7.19 21.05
C PRO A 311 14.12 6.46 22.17
N ASP A 312 13.00 7.02 22.61
CA ASP A 312 12.12 6.40 23.63
C ASP A 312 11.48 5.09 23.16
N LYS A 313 11.34 4.89 21.84
CA LYS A 313 10.79 3.68 21.24
C LYS A 313 11.84 2.81 20.56
N ARG A 314 13.12 3.16 20.69
CA ARG A 314 14.23 2.48 20.00
C ARG A 314 14.20 0.97 20.18
N ASN A 315 13.99 0.47 21.39
CA ASN A 315 13.95 -0.97 21.66
C ASN A 315 12.77 -1.68 20.97
N HIS A 316 11.60 -1.02 20.92
CA HIS A 316 10.44 -1.56 20.20
C HIS A 316 10.69 -1.62 18.70
N ILE A 317 11.26 -0.54 18.13
CA ILE A 317 11.60 -0.48 16.70
C ILE A 317 12.71 -1.48 16.36
N ALA A 318 13.70 -1.64 17.23
CA ALA A 318 14.79 -2.62 17.08
C ALA A 318 14.29 -4.07 17.04
N THR A 319 13.25 -4.40 17.80
CA THR A 319 12.60 -5.72 17.70
C THR A 319 11.98 -5.93 16.31
N GLY A 320 11.30 -4.91 15.79
CA GLY A 320 10.77 -4.94 14.42
C GLY A 320 11.87 -5.06 13.37
N HIS A 321 12.97 -4.31 13.53
CA HIS A 321 14.12 -4.32 12.63
C HIS A 321 14.79 -5.68 12.57
N ARG A 322 15.01 -6.31 13.72
CA ARG A 322 15.52 -7.68 13.82
C ARG A 322 14.60 -8.68 13.10
N ASN A 323 13.29 -8.57 13.27
CA ASN A 323 12.33 -9.45 12.59
C ASN A 323 12.37 -9.23 11.07
N PHE A 324 12.43 -7.99 10.61
CA PHE A 324 12.65 -7.68 9.19
C PHE A 324 13.94 -8.33 8.65
N LEU A 325 15.06 -8.23 9.37
CA LEU A 325 16.32 -8.84 8.92
C LEU A 325 16.26 -10.37 8.88
N ARG A 326 15.56 -11.00 9.84
CA ARG A 326 15.26 -12.45 9.80
C ARG A 326 14.47 -12.82 8.55
N ASP A 327 13.40 -12.08 8.25
CA ASP A 327 12.57 -12.29 7.07
C ASP A 327 13.38 -12.06 5.78
N ALA A 328 14.21 -11.01 5.73
CA ALA A 328 15.07 -10.69 4.59
C ALA A 328 16.04 -11.83 4.28
N CYS A 329 16.72 -12.38 5.30
CA CYS A 329 17.60 -13.53 5.12
C CYS A 329 16.87 -14.74 4.56
N TYR A 330 15.69 -15.05 5.10
CA TYR A 330 14.89 -16.19 4.67
C TYR A 330 14.33 -16.01 3.25
N PHE A 331 13.82 -14.82 2.92
CA PHE A 331 13.29 -14.56 1.59
C PHE A 331 14.38 -14.55 0.52
N LEU A 332 15.57 -13.99 0.80
CA LEU A 332 16.72 -14.06 -0.11
C LEU A 332 17.15 -15.51 -0.36
N PHE A 333 17.16 -16.35 0.69
CA PHE A 333 17.44 -17.78 0.56
C PHE A 333 16.42 -18.48 -0.36
N LEU A 334 15.13 -18.22 -0.15
CA LEU A 334 14.03 -18.76 -0.97
C LEU A 334 14.06 -18.30 -2.43
N HIS A 335 14.67 -17.16 -2.75
CA HIS A 335 14.74 -16.61 -4.11
C HIS A 335 16.12 -16.80 -4.76
N ASN A 336 16.92 -17.77 -4.32
CA ASN A 336 18.22 -18.07 -4.92
C ASN A 336 19.26 -16.93 -4.88
N ARG A 337 19.16 -16.08 -3.87
CA ARG A 337 20.09 -14.97 -3.61
C ARG A 337 20.98 -15.26 -2.40
N GLU A 338 21.64 -16.42 -2.39
CA GLU A 338 22.39 -16.92 -1.23
C GLU A 338 23.52 -16.00 -0.77
N ALA A 339 24.27 -15.41 -1.70
CA ALA A 339 25.35 -14.48 -1.37
C ALA A 339 24.81 -13.26 -0.59
N GLU A 340 23.63 -12.78 -0.97
CA GLU A 340 22.97 -11.67 -0.29
C GLU A 340 22.32 -12.12 1.02
N ALA A 341 21.72 -13.32 1.06
CA ALA A 341 21.21 -13.91 2.30
C ALA A 341 22.34 -14.02 3.33
N ALA A 342 23.51 -14.53 2.94
CA ALA A 342 24.68 -14.63 3.81
C ALA A 342 25.22 -13.25 4.24
N LYS A 343 25.19 -12.26 3.35
CA LYS A 343 25.54 -10.87 3.70
C LYS A 343 24.60 -10.33 4.78
N TRP A 344 23.29 -10.41 4.57
CA TRP A 344 22.31 -9.88 5.51
C TRP A 344 22.23 -10.67 6.80
N PHE A 345 22.56 -11.96 6.78
CA PHE A 345 22.69 -12.80 7.97
C PHE A 345 23.87 -12.35 8.85
N ARG A 346 25.00 -11.95 8.25
CA ARG A 346 26.10 -11.31 8.99
C ARG A 346 25.67 -9.98 9.60
N VAL A 347 24.98 -9.13 8.82
CA VAL A 347 24.45 -7.85 9.33
C VAL A 347 23.48 -8.05 10.50
N LEU A 348 22.59 -9.05 10.42
CA LEU A 348 21.73 -9.46 11.53
C LEU A 348 22.56 -9.82 12.77
N GLY A 349 23.64 -10.60 12.61
CA GLY A 349 24.55 -10.97 13.68
C GLY A 349 25.33 -9.80 14.29
N GLU A 350 25.77 -8.85 13.47
CA GLU A 350 26.50 -7.66 13.91
C GLU A 350 25.60 -6.69 14.69
N LYS A 351 24.36 -6.47 14.23
CA LYS A 351 23.41 -5.56 14.89
C LYS A 351 22.76 -6.17 16.13
N TYR A 352 22.59 -7.50 16.14
CA TYR A 352 21.83 -8.23 17.17
C TYR A 352 22.57 -9.45 17.73
N PRO A 353 23.83 -9.33 18.19
CA PRO A 353 24.68 -10.47 18.55
C PRO A 353 24.14 -11.31 19.72
N ASP A 354 23.34 -10.70 20.59
CA ASP A 354 22.81 -11.31 21.82
C ASP A 354 21.29 -11.48 21.81
N LYS A 355 20.66 -11.58 20.62
CA LYS A 355 19.19 -11.62 20.49
C LYS A 355 18.67 -12.76 19.62
N PRO A 356 18.09 -13.83 20.19
CA PRO A 356 17.40 -14.91 19.45
C PRO A 356 18.20 -15.36 18.21
N ILE A 357 17.73 -16.13 17.25
CA ILE A 357 17.19 -15.73 15.94
C ILE A 357 16.19 -16.78 15.43
N ILE A 358 16.04 -17.88 16.15
CA ILE A 358 15.01 -18.90 15.97
C ILE A 358 14.02 -18.73 17.11
N ASP A 359 12.72 -18.70 16.81
CA ASP A 359 11.72 -18.53 17.86
C ASP A 359 11.63 -19.83 18.69
N GLY A 360 11.61 -19.69 20.02
CA GLY A 360 11.63 -20.84 20.95
C GLY A 360 13.01 -21.37 21.32
N ASP A 361 14.06 -21.09 20.55
CA ASP A 361 15.44 -21.51 20.89
C ASP A 361 16.22 -20.37 21.55
N THR A 362 16.38 -20.46 22.87
CA THR A 362 17.08 -19.45 23.69
C THR A 362 18.59 -19.38 23.45
N ASN A 363 19.20 -20.38 22.81
CA ASN A 363 20.62 -20.40 22.50
C ASN A 363 20.92 -20.13 21.01
N SER A 364 19.89 -19.82 20.21
CA SER A 364 20.00 -19.56 18.78
C SER A 364 20.63 -18.20 18.44
N PHE A 365 21.58 -17.70 19.22
CA PHE A 365 22.31 -16.47 18.90
C PHE A 365 22.95 -16.55 17.50
N PRO A 366 23.09 -15.45 16.75
CA PRO A 366 23.63 -15.48 15.39
C PRO A 366 24.99 -16.18 15.24
N ARG A 367 25.83 -16.12 16.29
CA ARG A 367 27.14 -16.82 16.36
C ARG A 367 27.05 -18.34 16.46
N ASN A 368 25.91 -18.87 16.91
CA ASN A 368 25.69 -20.30 17.16
C ASN A 368 24.93 -20.99 16.02
N VAL A 369 24.43 -20.23 15.04
CA VAL A 369 23.50 -20.72 14.02
C VAL A 369 24.01 -20.33 12.63
N THR A 370 24.12 -21.31 11.75
CA THR A 370 24.41 -21.09 10.33
C THR A 370 23.16 -20.63 9.57
N LEU A 371 23.33 -19.97 8.42
CA LEU A 371 22.21 -19.55 7.57
C LEU A 371 21.29 -20.74 7.22
N ASP A 372 21.86 -21.90 6.90
CA ASP A 372 21.11 -23.12 6.59
C ASP A 372 20.32 -23.65 7.80
N GLN A 373 20.92 -23.66 8.99
CA GLN A 373 20.21 -24.03 10.22
C GLN A 373 19.04 -23.07 10.48
N PHE A 374 19.27 -21.77 10.27
CA PHE A 374 18.23 -20.76 10.39
C PHE A 374 17.10 -20.96 9.36
N ALA A 375 17.43 -21.15 8.08
CA ALA A 375 16.43 -21.36 7.02
C ALA A 375 15.58 -22.62 7.27
N PHE A 376 16.22 -23.71 7.70
CA PHE A 376 15.52 -24.93 8.10
C PHE A 376 14.61 -24.71 9.32
N ALA A 377 15.09 -24.02 10.35
CA ALA A 377 14.30 -23.73 11.53
C ALA A 377 13.07 -22.85 11.21
N LYS A 378 13.21 -21.84 10.33
CA LYS A 378 12.08 -21.03 9.85
C LYS A 378 11.02 -21.87 9.13
N LEU A 379 11.41 -22.90 8.38
CA LEU A 379 10.47 -23.85 7.80
C LEU A 379 9.79 -24.70 8.89
N GLN A 380 10.55 -25.18 9.88
CA GLN A 380 10.03 -26.00 10.98
C GLN A 380 9.03 -25.25 11.87
N GLU A 381 9.22 -23.95 12.10
CA GLU A 381 8.27 -23.08 12.84
C GLU A 381 6.84 -23.20 12.28
N ALA A 382 6.67 -23.35 10.97
CA ALA A 382 5.35 -23.46 10.33
C ALA A 382 4.72 -24.87 10.40
N VAL A 383 5.52 -25.89 10.72
CA VAL A 383 5.18 -27.31 10.53
C VAL A 383 5.10 -28.09 11.86
N GLY A 384 5.73 -27.54 12.90
CA GLY A 384 5.96 -28.21 14.18
C GLY A 384 7.21 -29.08 14.14
N GLU A 385 8.06 -28.96 15.16
CA GLU A 385 9.44 -29.49 15.21
C GLU A 385 9.57 -31.01 14.96
N THR A 386 8.50 -31.78 15.18
CA THR A 386 8.56 -33.24 15.31
C THR A 386 7.58 -34.00 14.43
N SER A 387 6.82 -33.30 13.58
CA SER A 387 5.74 -33.89 12.77
C SER A 387 6.25 -34.47 11.46
N GLU A 388 6.24 -35.80 11.31
CA GLU A 388 6.62 -36.48 10.05
C GLU A 388 5.65 -36.10 8.92
N VAL A 389 4.35 -36.20 9.20
CA VAL A 389 3.27 -35.79 8.29
C VAL A 389 3.41 -34.30 7.94
N GLY A 390 3.71 -33.48 8.94
CA GLY A 390 3.96 -32.06 8.73
C GLY A 390 5.13 -31.83 7.77
N MET A 391 6.28 -32.46 8.02
CA MET A 391 7.46 -32.28 7.18
C MET A 391 7.23 -32.78 5.75
N LYS A 392 6.57 -33.93 5.58
CA LYS A 392 6.18 -34.40 4.26
C LYS A 392 5.29 -33.37 3.54
N ASN A 393 4.25 -32.86 4.20
CA ASN A 393 3.37 -31.84 3.63
C ASN A 393 4.14 -30.55 3.28
N ALA A 394 5.13 -30.17 4.08
CA ALA A 394 5.99 -29.03 3.81
C ALA A 394 6.86 -29.23 2.57
N LEU A 395 7.46 -30.42 2.41
CA LEU A 395 8.24 -30.79 1.22
C LEU A 395 7.37 -30.83 -0.05
N GLU A 396 6.13 -31.34 0.06
CA GLU A 396 5.15 -31.27 -1.02
C GLU A 396 4.82 -29.81 -1.39
N GLY A 397 4.55 -28.97 -0.39
CA GLY A 397 4.27 -27.54 -0.59
C GLY A 397 5.44 -26.78 -1.24
N LEU A 398 6.67 -27.03 -0.79
CA LEU A 398 7.88 -26.46 -1.42
C LEU A 398 8.02 -26.91 -2.88
N THR A 399 7.72 -28.18 -3.17
CA THR A 399 7.75 -28.72 -4.52
C THR A 399 6.68 -28.06 -5.40
N ILE A 400 5.44 -27.92 -4.91
CA ILE A 400 4.36 -27.21 -5.62
C ILE A 400 4.79 -25.78 -5.93
N ASN A 401 5.31 -25.06 -4.94
CA ASN A 401 5.77 -23.68 -5.12
C ASN A 401 6.93 -23.57 -6.12
N ALA A 402 7.84 -24.55 -6.18
CA ALA A 402 8.89 -24.60 -7.19
C ALA A 402 8.31 -24.72 -8.61
N TYR A 403 7.32 -25.60 -8.80
CA TYR A 403 6.66 -25.78 -10.09
C TYR A 403 5.81 -24.57 -10.50
N MET A 404 5.08 -23.96 -9.56
CA MET A 404 4.34 -22.73 -9.81
C MET A 404 5.27 -21.56 -10.17
N ALA A 405 6.44 -21.46 -9.53
CA ALA A 405 7.44 -20.46 -9.88
C ALA A 405 7.98 -20.63 -11.32
N LEU A 406 8.18 -21.87 -11.79
CA LEU A 406 8.53 -22.13 -13.19
C LEU A 406 7.44 -21.65 -14.16
N LEU A 407 6.17 -21.93 -13.86
CA LEU A 407 5.03 -21.47 -14.67
C LEU A 407 4.87 -19.95 -14.67
N SER A 408 5.24 -19.29 -13.57
CA SER A 408 5.29 -17.82 -13.49
C SER A 408 6.55 -17.22 -14.13
N GLY A 409 7.44 -18.01 -14.72
CA GLY A 409 8.67 -17.55 -15.37
C GLY A 409 9.78 -17.11 -14.40
N ASP A 410 9.78 -17.63 -13.17
CA ASP A 410 10.76 -17.31 -12.11
C ASP A 410 11.60 -18.55 -11.72
N PRO A 411 12.58 -18.94 -12.56
CA PRO A 411 13.40 -20.13 -12.34
C PRO A 411 14.33 -20.01 -11.11
N ASP A 412 14.71 -18.79 -10.73
CA ASP A 412 15.53 -18.56 -9.54
C ASP A 412 14.75 -18.87 -8.27
N ARG A 413 13.49 -18.40 -8.18
CA ARG A 413 12.62 -18.77 -7.07
C ARG A 413 12.32 -20.26 -7.05
N ALA A 414 12.14 -20.88 -8.22
CA ALA A 414 12.00 -22.34 -8.31
C ALA A 414 13.24 -23.07 -7.74
N ALA A 415 14.45 -22.61 -8.08
CA ALA A 415 15.69 -23.16 -7.55
C ALA A 415 15.81 -23.00 -6.03
N GLY A 416 15.40 -21.85 -5.48
CA GLY A 416 15.40 -21.62 -4.04
C GLY A 416 14.44 -22.53 -3.27
N PHE A 417 13.23 -22.75 -3.77
CA PHE A 417 12.32 -23.73 -3.18
C PHE A 417 12.88 -25.16 -3.25
N ASN A 418 13.49 -25.54 -4.37
CA ASN A 418 14.11 -26.86 -4.53
C ASN A 418 15.25 -27.08 -3.53
N ARG A 419 16.11 -26.09 -3.33
CA ARG A 419 17.20 -26.17 -2.35
C ARG A 419 16.69 -26.21 -0.92
N LEU A 420 15.66 -25.44 -0.58
CA LEU A 420 15.07 -25.53 0.76
C LEU A 420 14.46 -26.93 1.00
N ALA A 421 13.82 -27.53 -0.02
CA ALA A 421 13.31 -28.89 0.09
C ALA A 421 14.42 -29.93 0.29
N GLU A 422 15.53 -29.78 -0.45
CA GLU A 422 16.73 -30.63 -0.29
C GLU A 422 17.35 -30.49 1.10
N LEU A 423 17.53 -29.24 1.55
CA LEU A 423 18.04 -28.93 2.87
C LEU A 423 17.15 -29.51 3.98
N ALA A 424 15.84 -29.31 3.87
CA ALA A 424 14.87 -29.78 4.85
C ALA A 424 14.83 -31.31 4.91
N HIS A 425 14.82 -31.99 3.76
CA HIS A 425 14.88 -33.45 3.70
C HIS A 425 16.17 -33.97 4.34
N ALA A 426 17.32 -33.41 3.98
CA ALA A 426 18.63 -33.82 4.50
C ALA A 426 18.78 -33.59 6.01
N ARG A 427 18.24 -32.49 6.54
CA ARG A 427 18.32 -32.17 7.98
C ARG A 427 17.27 -32.91 8.81
N TYR A 428 16.13 -33.26 8.23
CA TYR A 428 15.07 -33.95 8.94
C TYR A 428 15.34 -35.46 9.09
N GLN A 429 15.91 -36.10 8.08
CA GLN A 429 16.15 -37.55 8.08
C GLN A 429 16.89 -38.05 9.35
N PRO A 430 18.00 -37.43 9.80
CA PRO A 430 18.68 -37.87 11.02
C PRO A 430 17.85 -37.70 12.30
N LEU A 431 16.96 -36.70 12.36
CA LEU A 431 16.09 -36.44 13.51
C LEU A 431 15.04 -37.54 13.70
N VAL A 432 14.58 -38.14 12.60
CA VAL A 432 13.60 -39.23 12.58
C VAL A 432 14.28 -40.58 12.83
N THR A 433 15.40 -40.86 12.16
CA THR A 433 16.14 -42.12 12.34
C THR A 433 16.64 -42.32 13.78
N ALA A 434 16.89 -41.24 14.52
CA ALA A 434 17.23 -41.29 15.94
C ALA A 434 16.07 -41.74 16.86
N ARG A 435 14.82 -41.79 16.36
CA ARG A 435 13.64 -42.22 17.12
C ARG A 435 13.28 -43.66 16.79
N GLN A 436 13.24 -44.52 17.81
CA GLN A 436 12.77 -45.90 17.64
C GLN A 436 11.32 -45.93 17.16
N GLY A 437 11.05 -46.65 16.06
CA GLY A 437 9.70 -46.88 15.53
C GLY A 437 9.13 -45.78 14.63
N SER A 438 9.92 -44.79 14.20
CA SER A 438 9.47 -43.79 13.21
C SER A 438 9.60 -44.32 11.77
N ILE A 439 8.69 -43.90 10.89
CA ILE A 439 8.76 -44.23 9.46
C ILE A 439 9.80 -43.30 8.83
N ASP A 440 10.69 -43.86 8.01
CA ASP A 440 11.67 -43.05 7.29
C ASP A 440 10.98 -42.09 6.32
N MET A 441 11.47 -40.85 6.26
CA MET A 441 10.96 -39.87 5.30
C MET A 441 11.18 -40.41 3.87
N PRO A 442 10.15 -40.46 3.01
CA PRO A 442 10.32 -40.91 1.64
C PRO A 442 11.43 -40.12 0.93
N PRO A 443 12.19 -40.74 0.02
CA PRO A 443 13.16 -40.01 -0.79
C PRO A 443 12.51 -38.79 -1.44
N LEU A 444 13.19 -37.63 -1.42
CA LEU A 444 12.65 -36.39 -1.99
C LEU A 444 12.24 -36.55 -3.46
N ALA A 445 12.94 -37.39 -4.22
CA ALA A 445 12.58 -37.72 -5.60
C ALA A 445 11.18 -38.37 -5.74
N ASN A 446 10.75 -39.17 -4.76
CA ASN A 446 9.42 -39.77 -4.76
C ASN A 446 8.36 -38.71 -4.45
N ILE A 447 8.60 -37.84 -3.46
CA ILE A 447 7.71 -36.71 -3.14
C ILE A 447 7.53 -35.81 -4.37
N ARG A 448 8.64 -35.47 -5.05
CA ARG A 448 8.62 -34.66 -6.28
C ARG A 448 7.80 -35.31 -7.39
N ARG A 449 7.93 -36.63 -7.56
CA ARG A 449 7.17 -37.42 -8.53
C ARG A 449 5.69 -37.45 -8.20
N ASP A 450 5.32 -37.67 -6.94
CA ASP A 450 3.92 -37.74 -6.50
C ASP A 450 3.21 -36.40 -6.67
N VAL A 451 3.89 -35.28 -6.34
CA VAL A 451 3.39 -33.93 -6.60
C VAL A 451 3.21 -33.70 -8.11
N LEU A 452 4.22 -34.03 -8.92
CA LEU A 452 4.15 -33.85 -10.37
C LEU A 452 3.00 -34.67 -10.98
N ASN A 453 2.83 -35.92 -10.57
CA ASN A 453 1.74 -36.78 -11.05
C ASN A 453 0.36 -36.18 -10.72
N ARG A 454 0.18 -35.63 -9.51
CA ARG A 454 -1.07 -34.94 -9.14
C ARG A 454 -1.31 -33.69 -9.98
N LEU A 455 -0.28 -32.88 -10.23
CA LEU A 455 -0.43 -31.66 -11.03
C LEU A 455 -0.64 -31.95 -12.52
N LEU A 456 -0.10 -33.05 -13.04
CA LEU A 456 -0.28 -33.47 -14.43
C LEU A 456 -1.49 -34.40 -14.64
N ASP A 457 -2.24 -34.73 -13.58
CA ASP A 457 -3.43 -35.56 -13.66
C ASP A 457 -4.49 -34.91 -14.58
N PRO A 458 -4.97 -35.59 -15.64
CA PRO A 458 -5.92 -35.01 -16.59
C PRO A 458 -7.30 -34.68 -16.01
N ALA A 459 -7.70 -35.30 -14.89
CA ALA A 459 -9.03 -35.15 -14.31
C ALA A 459 -9.08 -34.09 -13.19
N THR A 460 -7.98 -33.96 -12.45
CA THR A 460 -7.94 -33.20 -11.19
C THR A 460 -6.75 -32.24 -11.08
N GLY A 461 -5.81 -32.29 -12.02
CA GLY A 461 -4.58 -31.49 -12.02
C GLY A 461 -4.73 -30.10 -12.64
N LEU A 462 -3.60 -29.57 -13.12
CA LEU A 462 -3.54 -28.28 -13.80
C LEU A 462 -4.32 -28.30 -15.12
N PRO A 463 -4.90 -27.14 -15.53
CA PRO A 463 -5.44 -26.94 -16.87
C PRO A 463 -4.46 -27.36 -17.97
N ASP A 464 -4.98 -27.84 -19.10
CA ASP A 464 -4.19 -28.44 -20.18
C ASP A 464 -3.00 -27.62 -20.66
N GLU A 465 -3.20 -26.31 -20.82
CA GLU A 465 -2.15 -25.38 -21.21
C GLU A 465 -1.01 -25.33 -20.18
N LEU A 466 -1.35 -25.11 -18.91
CA LEU A 466 -0.37 -25.01 -17.81
C LEU A 466 0.35 -26.32 -17.55
N ALA A 467 -0.33 -27.46 -17.69
CA ALA A 467 0.31 -28.75 -17.54
C ALA A 467 1.27 -29.08 -18.69
N ALA A 468 0.93 -28.69 -19.93
CA ALA A 468 1.84 -28.81 -21.06
C ALA A 468 3.08 -27.92 -20.89
N GLU A 469 2.89 -26.68 -20.42
CA GLU A 469 3.98 -25.77 -20.06
C GLU A 469 4.88 -26.36 -18.97
N LEU A 470 4.30 -26.86 -17.87
CA LEU A 470 5.06 -27.46 -16.77
C LEU A 470 5.84 -28.70 -17.23
N ALA A 471 5.20 -29.58 -18.00
CA ALA A 471 5.85 -30.78 -18.54
C ALA A 471 7.03 -30.42 -19.45
N THR A 472 6.86 -29.39 -20.28
CA THR A 472 7.92 -28.87 -21.15
C THR A 472 9.06 -28.27 -20.33
N ALA A 473 8.76 -27.43 -19.34
CA ALA A 473 9.75 -26.81 -18.47
C ALA A 473 10.59 -27.83 -17.68
N LEU A 474 9.98 -28.97 -17.32
CA LEU A 474 10.65 -30.06 -16.59
C LEU A 474 11.25 -31.14 -17.51
N GLY A 475 11.03 -31.08 -18.83
CA GLY A 475 11.50 -32.08 -19.78
C GLY A 475 10.89 -33.48 -19.56
N VAL A 476 9.62 -33.55 -19.13
CA VAL A 476 8.91 -34.80 -18.81
C VAL A 476 7.74 -35.04 -19.79
N PRO A 477 7.34 -36.31 -20.03
CA PRO A 477 6.19 -36.58 -20.89
C PRO A 477 4.89 -36.10 -20.24
N LEU A 478 4.04 -35.47 -21.04
CA LEU A 478 2.67 -35.12 -20.64
C LEU A 478 1.76 -36.36 -20.75
N PRO A 479 1.01 -36.74 -19.70
CA PRO A 479 0.04 -37.84 -19.78
C PRO A 479 -1.02 -37.58 -20.87
N PRO A 480 -1.59 -38.63 -21.50
CA PRO A 480 -2.64 -38.46 -22.51
C PRO A 480 -3.85 -37.69 -21.95
N ARG A 481 -4.31 -36.68 -22.68
CA ARG A 481 -5.49 -35.87 -22.31
C ARG A 481 -6.54 -35.88 -23.43
N SER A 482 -7.82 -35.83 -23.08
CA SER A 482 -8.90 -35.81 -24.06
C SER A 482 -9.00 -34.43 -24.73
N THR A 483 -8.64 -34.31 -25.99
CA THR A 483 -8.71 -33.05 -26.76
C THR A 483 -10.12 -32.67 -27.22
N ASN A 484 -11.17 -33.32 -26.70
CA ASN A 484 -12.55 -33.16 -27.15
C ASN A 484 -13.39 -32.38 -26.12
N ALA A 485 -13.06 -31.11 -25.89
CA ALA A 485 -14.06 -30.15 -25.43
C ALA A 485 -14.79 -29.60 -26.67
N PRO A 486 -16.14 -29.71 -26.79
CA PRO A 486 -16.85 -29.06 -27.88
C PRO A 486 -16.59 -27.55 -27.83
N PRO A 487 -16.46 -26.86 -28.98
CA PRO A 487 -16.28 -25.41 -29.01
C PRO A 487 -17.39 -24.77 -28.18
N ALA A 488 -17.02 -23.82 -27.30
CA ALA A 488 -17.98 -23.06 -26.52
C ALA A 488 -19.07 -22.54 -27.46
N ALA A 489 -20.33 -22.89 -27.17
CA ALA A 489 -21.46 -22.47 -27.99
C ALA A 489 -21.40 -20.94 -28.14
N PRO A 490 -21.61 -20.39 -29.36
CA PRO A 490 -21.62 -18.96 -29.58
C PRO A 490 -22.67 -18.36 -28.65
N THR A 491 -22.19 -17.67 -27.63
CA THR A 491 -23.07 -17.03 -26.65
C THR A 491 -23.62 -15.80 -27.34
N ASN A 492 -24.91 -15.82 -27.70
CA ASN A 492 -25.66 -14.64 -28.18
C ASN A 492 -25.88 -13.59 -27.08
N ALA A 493 -25.04 -13.55 -26.05
CA ALA A 493 -25.07 -12.50 -25.05
C ALA A 493 -24.38 -11.27 -25.65
N ILE A 494 -25.21 -10.26 -25.94
CA ILE A 494 -24.79 -8.92 -26.29
C ILE A 494 -23.76 -8.45 -25.25
N PRO A 495 -22.60 -7.88 -25.66
CA PRO A 495 -21.64 -7.32 -24.73
C PRO A 495 -22.36 -6.28 -23.86
N GLN A 496 -22.41 -6.50 -22.54
CA GLN A 496 -22.73 -5.41 -21.65
C GLN A 496 -21.58 -4.41 -21.76
N THR A 497 -21.84 -3.35 -22.51
CA THR A 497 -21.01 -2.15 -22.52
C THR A 497 -20.84 -1.69 -21.10
N VAL A 498 -19.60 -1.74 -20.62
CA VAL A 498 -19.17 -1.10 -19.38
C VAL A 498 -19.59 0.36 -19.43
N ARG A 499 -20.41 0.76 -18.46
CA ARG A 499 -20.61 2.15 -18.04
C ARG A 499 -20.35 2.24 -16.55
#